data_AF-A0A7V3M513-F1
#
_entry.id   AF-A0A7V3M513-F1
#
_cell.length_a   1.000
_cell.length_b   1.000
_cell.length_c   1.000
_cell.angle_alpha   90.00
_cell.angle_beta   90.00
_cell.angle_gamma   90.00
#
_symmetry.space_group_name_H-M   'P 1'
#
loop_
_entity.id
_entity.type
_entity.pdbx_description
1 polymer ?
#
loop_
_entity_poly.entity_id
_entity_poly.type
_entity_poly.pdbx_seq_one_letter_code
_entity_poly.pdbx_strand_id
1 'polypeptide(L)'
;MRKSFMACEPRGSFKPAPSNSELERIIPSDALSFHDAMVRALPTPFHLTCFSKHVSPQNDANGLLTLWRFYGGDGEGVALGFNTRKLVAATSSIQQSYALSALYLDDVRYGADDGLRARLAEAPGLVEMFLEFIENVIHGRELDFRTRGQEMIQFIVLAACAKHADFVDEREIRLVATPSFPGHEKGRNPR
;
A
#
# COMPACT_ATOMS: atom_id res chain seq x y z
N MET A 1 5.37 -43.33 -6.87
CA MET A 1 6.51 -42.71 -6.15
C MET A 1 5.97 -41.62 -5.23
N ARG A 2 5.97 -41.81 -3.91
CA ARG A 2 5.59 -40.78 -2.94
C ARG A 2 6.81 -39.85 -2.76
N LYS A 3 6.73 -38.60 -3.24
CA LYS A 3 7.73 -37.58 -2.93
C LYS A 3 7.42 -37.01 -1.55
N SER A 4 8.36 -37.21 -0.62
CA SER A 4 8.34 -36.62 0.72
C SER A 4 8.47 -35.10 0.56
N PHE A 5 7.47 -34.35 1.05
CA PHE A 5 7.57 -32.90 1.16
C PHE A 5 8.54 -32.57 2.29
N MET A 6 9.68 -31.99 1.93
CA MET A 6 10.62 -31.41 2.88
C MET A 6 9.95 -30.18 3.48
N ALA A 7 9.53 -30.28 4.75
CA ALA A 7 9.03 -29.14 5.49
C ALA A 7 10.15 -28.08 5.56
N CYS A 8 9.90 -26.91 4.98
CA CYS A 8 10.79 -25.77 5.13
C CYS A 8 10.63 -25.27 6.56
N GLU A 9 11.64 -25.46 7.40
CA GLU A 9 11.65 -24.88 8.74
C GLU A 9 11.55 -23.35 8.63
N PRO A 10 10.73 -22.69 9.48
CA PRO A 10 10.64 -21.24 9.51
C PRO A 10 12.00 -20.68 9.95
N ARG A 11 12.76 -20.13 9.01
CA ARG A 11 14.03 -19.47 9.31
C ARG A 11 13.74 -18.14 9.99
N GLY A 12 14.13 -18.08 11.26
CA GLY A 12 14.35 -16.85 12.00
C GLY A 12 13.08 -16.05 12.28
N SER A 13 12.36 -16.42 13.36
CA SER A 13 11.53 -15.42 14.02
C SER A 13 12.41 -14.23 14.38
N PHE A 14 12.05 -13.05 13.87
CA PHE A 14 12.57 -11.80 14.37
C PHE A 14 12.32 -11.79 15.87
N LYS A 15 13.36 -12.03 16.68
CA LYS A 15 13.33 -11.84 18.12
C LYS A 15 13.69 -10.37 18.32
N PRO A 16 12.71 -9.47 18.54
CA PRO A 16 13.06 -8.14 19.02
C PRO A 16 13.91 -8.30 20.28
N ALA A 17 14.96 -7.51 20.40
CA ALA A 17 15.72 -7.42 21.64
C ALA A 17 14.74 -7.18 22.80
N PRO A 18 14.91 -7.81 23.97
CA PRO A 18 14.01 -7.61 25.10
C PRO A 18 14.10 -6.17 25.54
N SER A 19 13.15 -5.38 25.05
CA SER A 19 12.97 -3.98 25.38
C SER A 19 11.78 -3.94 26.32
N ASN A 20 12.06 -3.58 27.57
CA ASN A 20 11.16 -3.78 28.70
C ASN A 20 10.33 -2.53 29.01
N SER A 21 10.23 -1.56 28.10
CA SER A 21 9.34 -0.42 28.34
C SER A 21 7.91 -0.78 27.95
N GLU A 22 6.94 -0.48 28.81
CA GLU A 22 5.51 -0.60 28.47
C GLU A 22 5.18 0.17 27.18
N LEU A 23 5.90 1.27 26.93
CA LEU A 23 5.83 2.07 25.71
C LEU A 23 6.08 1.25 24.44
N GLU A 24 7.09 0.39 24.40
CA GLU A 24 7.40 -0.44 23.22
C GLU A 24 6.33 -1.49 22.92
N ARG A 25 5.54 -1.88 23.92
CA ARG A 25 4.39 -2.78 23.73
C ARG A 25 3.13 -2.05 23.29
N ILE A 26 2.96 -0.81 23.71
CA ILE A 26 1.78 0.02 23.41
C ILE A 26 1.83 0.53 21.97
N ILE A 27 3.01 0.94 21.48
CA ILE A 27 3.16 1.53 20.13
C ILE A 27 2.56 0.67 19.00
N PRO A 28 2.83 -0.66 18.91
CA PRO A 28 2.22 -1.48 17.87
C PRO A 28 0.69 -1.59 17.99
N SER A 29 0.17 -1.66 19.23
CA SER A 29 -1.27 -1.75 19.50
C SER A 29 -2.00 -0.47 19.08
N ASP A 30 -1.41 0.68 19.37
CA ASP A 30 -1.97 1.99 19.02
C ASP A 30 -1.90 2.22 17.51
N ALA A 31 -0.79 1.85 16.86
CA ALA A 31 -0.64 1.95 15.41
C ALA A 31 -1.67 1.07 14.66
N LEU A 32 -1.92 -0.15 15.15
CA LEU A 32 -2.94 -1.04 14.60
C LEU A 32 -4.35 -0.47 14.82
N SER A 33 -4.64 0.04 16.01
CA SER A 33 -5.93 0.64 16.33
C SER A 33 -6.19 1.89 15.48
N PHE A 34 -5.17 2.72 15.26
CA PHE A 34 -5.23 3.86 14.35
C PHE A 34 -5.45 3.41 12.92
N HIS A 35 -4.68 2.44 12.41
CA HIS A 35 -4.87 1.87 11.07
C HIS A 35 -6.31 1.38 10.88
N ASP A 36 -6.83 0.57 11.81
CA ASP A 36 -8.16 0.00 11.71
C ASP A 36 -9.26 1.07 11.80
N ALA A 37 -9.09 2.05 12.69
CA ALA A 37 -10.01 3.17 12.79
C ALA A 37 -10.01 4.01 11.51
N MET A 38 -8.82 4.30 10.95
CA MET A 38 -8.66 5.03 9.71
C MET A 38 -9.28 4.29 8.54
N VAL A 39 -8.97 2.99 8.37
CA VAL A 39 -9.55 2.15 7.30
C VAL A 39 -11.07 2.06 7.41
N ARG A 40 -11.64 2.01 8.62
CA ARG A 40 -13.10 2.03 8.83
C ARG A 40 -13.70 3.41 8.59
N ALA A 41 -12.97 4.47 8.90
CA ALA A 41 -13.39 5.85 8.67
C ALA A 41 -13.23 6.27 7.21
N LEU A 42 -12.50 5.50 6.40
CA LEU A 42 -12.40 5.76 4.97
C LEU A 42 -13.80 5.72 4.37
N PRO A 43 -14.22 6.85 3.79
CA PRO A 43 -15.58 6.94 3.33
C PRO A 43 -15.72 6.09 2.03
N THR A 44 -14.62 5.87 1.29
CA THR A 44 -14.55 5.02 0.10
C THR A 44 -13.49 3.94 0.22
N PRO A 45 -13.72 2.73 -0.30
CA PRO A 45 -12.68 1.71 -0.38
C PRO A 45 -11.53 2.19 -1.26
N PHE A 46 -10.33 1.70 -1.00
CA PHE A 46 -9.20 1.82 -1.91
C PHE A 46 -8.92 0.46 -2.55
N HIS A 47 -8.48 0.50 -3.80
CA HIS A 47 -8.11 -0.67 -4.58
C HIS A 47 -6.61 -0.62 -4.84
N LEU A 48 -5.96 -1.77 -4.65
CA LEU A 48 -4.53 -1.94 -4.91
C LEU A 48 -4.33 -2.86 -6.10
N THR A 49 -3.57 -2.40 -7.08
CA THR A 49 -3.01 -3.25 -8.13
C THR A 49 -1.49 -3.27 -7.99
N CYS A 50 -0.92 -4.44 -7.77
CA CYS A 50 0.52 -4.61 -7.58
C CYS A 50 1.18 -5.07 -8.88
N PHE A 51 2.29 -4.43 -9.23
CA PHE A 51 3.18 -4.80 -10.32
C PHE A 51 4.55 -5.14 -9.75
N SER A 52 5.30 -6.04 -10.38
CA SER A 52 6.70 -6.29 -10.02
C SER A 52 7.63 -5.62 -11.02
N LYS A 53 8.60 -4.86 -10.52
CA LYS A 53 9.65 -4.27 -11.34
C LYS A 53 10.78 -5.27 -11.55
N HIS A 54 11.29 -5.35 -12.78
CA HIS A 54 12.47 -6.13 -13.10
C HIS A 54 13.64 -5.18 -13.39
N VAL A 55 14.85 -5.62 -13.01
CA VAL A 55 16.07 -4.81 -13.15
C VAL A 55 17.10 -5.44 -14.08
N SER A 56 16.97 -6.74 -14.37
CA SER A 56 17.86 -7.41 -15.32
C SER A 56 17.16 -7.51 -16.68
N PRO A 57 17.89 -7.29 -17.79
CA PRO A 57 17.33 -7.45 -19.14
C PRO A 57 16.74 -8.85 -19.39
N GLN A 58 17.31 -9.90 -18.80
CA GLN A 58 16.75 -11.25 -18.88
C GLN A 58 15.38 -11.38 -18.20
N ASN A 59 15.17 -10.70 -17.06
CA ASN A 59 13.92 -10.75 -16.32
C ASN A 59 12.88 -9.78 -16.89
N ASP A 60 13.30 -8.71 -17.57
CA ASP A 60 12.38 -7.82 -18.30
C ASP A 60 11.63 -8.55 -19.42
N ALA A 61 12.30 -9.49 -20.11
CA ALA A 61 11.69 -10.24 -21.21
C ALA A 61 10.79 -11.40 -20.74
N ASN A 62 11.16 -12.07 -19.64
CA ASN A 62 10.52 -13.33 -19.22
C ASN A 62 9.73 -13.21 -17.91
N GLY A 63 9.79 -12.06 -17.24
CA GLY A 63 9.42 -11.94 -15.84
C GLY A 63 10.40 -12.67 -14.92
N LEU A 64 10.35 -12.38 -13.61
CA LEU A 64 11.03 -13.20 -12.62
C LEU A 64 10.19 -14.46 -12.33
N LEU A 65 10.26 -15.45 -13.22
CA LEU A 65 9.43 -16.68 -13.20
C LEU A 65 9.42 -17.41 -11.84
N THR A 66 10.45 -17.25 -11.02
CA THR A 66 10.53 -17.83 -9.68
C THR A 66 9.47 -17.30 -8.71
N LEU A 67 9.00 -16.05 -8.87
CA LEU A 67 7.92 -15.48 -8.06
C LEU A 67 6.54 -15.95 -8.54
N TRP A 68 6.42 -16.38 -9.79
CA TRP A 68 5.15 -16.63 -10.46
C TRP A 68 4.84 -18.11 -10.64
N ARG A 69 5.80 -19.00 -10.35
CA ARG A 69 5.69 -20.46 -10.54
C ARG A 69 4.51 -21.12 -9.82
N PHE A 70 3.89 -20.44 -8.86
CA PHE A 70 2.72 -20.93 -8.14
C PHE A 70 1.38 -20.38 -8.68
N TYR A 71 1.40 -19.36 -9.54
CA TYR A 71 0.21 -18.61 -9.96
C TYR A 71 -0.38 -19.08 -11.31
N GLY A 72 -0.05 -20.29 -11.77
CA GLY A 72 -0.39 -20.75 -13.13
C GLY A 72 -0.77 -22.22 -13.29
N GLY A 73 -1.05 -22.96 -12.21
CA GLY A 73 -1.22 -24.42 -12.32
C GLY A 73 0.04 -25.10 -12.88
N ASP A 74 -0.11 -26.29 -13.48
CA ASP A 74 0.96 -27.14 -14.05
C ASP A 74 1.62 -26.52 -15.32
N GLY A 75 2.06 -25.26 -15.24
CA GLY A 75 2.75 -24.55 -16.32
C GLY A 75 1.85 -23.83 -17.32
N GLU A 76 0.56 -23.67 -17.04
CA GLU A 76 -0.40 -23.00 -17.93
C GLU A 76 -0.56 -21.49 -17.65
N GLY A 77 0.19 -20.97 -16.66
CA GLY A 77 0.15 -19.55 -16.30
C GLY A 77 0.71 -18.64 -17.39
N VAL A 78 0.08 -17.49 -17.56
CA VAL A 78 0.58 -16.40 -18.40
C VAL A 78 1.00 -15.21 -17.54
N ALA A 79 2.10 -14.56 -17.92
CA ALA A 79 2.54 -13.30 -17.31
C ALA A 79 2.12 -12.12 -18.18
N LEU A 80 1.60 -11.06 -17.57
CA LEU A 80 1.25 -9.82 -18.24
C LEU A 80 2.35 -8.78 -18.01
N GLY A 81 3.04 -8.39 -19.09
CA GLY A 81 4.05 -7.33 -19.07
C GLY A 81 3.44 -5.96 -19.37
N PHE A 82 3.78 -4.96 -18.55
CA PHE A 82 3.30 -3.59 -18.72
C PHE A 82 4.44 -2.64 -19.04
N ASN A 83 4.21 -1.72 -19.97
CA ASN A 83 5.13 -0.62 -20.21
C ASN A 83 4.92 0.46 -19.14
N THR A 84 5.86 0.59 -18.20
CA THR A 84 5.76 1.55 -17.08
C THR A 84 5.54 2.98 -17.53
N ARG A 85 6.18 3.43 -18.62
CA ARG A 85 5.99 4.80 -19.14
C ARG A 85 4.57 5.02 -19.64
N LYS A 86 4.00 4.03 -20.34
CA LYS A 86 2.59 4.09 -20.78
C LYS A 86 1.64 4.03 -19.60
N LEU A 87 1.94 3.23 -18.57
CA LEU A 87 1.14 3.16 -17.35
C LEU A 87 1.11 4.51 -16.64
N VAL A 88 2.28 5.14 -16.43
CA VAL A 88 2.40 6.49 -15.84
C VAL A 88 1.66 7.54 -16.67
N ALA A 89 1.77 7.50 -18.00
CA ALA A 89 1.04 8.43 -18.85
C ALA A 89 -0.49 8.20 -18.79
N ALA A 90 -0.92 6.94 -18.62
CA ALA A 90 -2.33 6.59 -18.55
C ALA A 90 -2.98 6.99 -17.23
N THR A 91 -2.26 7.07 -16.10
CA THR A 91 -2.87 7.43 -14.80
C THR A 91 -3.57 8.78 -14.87
N SER A 92 -2.94 9.81 -15.47
CA SER A 92 -3.57 11.12 -15.64
C SER A 92 -4.86 11.04 -16.47
N SER A 93 -4.86 10.26 -17.55
CA SER A 93 -6.05 10.07 -18.40
C SER A 93 -7.16 9.30 -17.67
N ILE A 94 -6.82 8.26 -16.92
CA ILE A 94 -7.76 7.46 -16.13
C ILE A 94 -8.41 8.34 -15.06
N GLN A 95 -7.60 9.09 -14.31
CA GLN A 95 -8.13 9.98 -13.27
C GLN A 95 -9.07 11.06 -13.80
N GLN A 96 -8.89 11.50 -15.06
CA GLN A 96 -9.80 12.46 -15.70
C GLN A 96 -11.07 11.81 -16.26
N SER A 97 -10.97 10.56 -16.71
CA SER A 97 -12.07 9.83 -17.39
C SER A 97 -13.02 9.16 -16.40
N TYR A 98 -12.51 8.80 -15.21
CA TYR A 98 -13.27 8.13 -14.17
C TYR A 98 -13.37 9.03 -12.94
N ALA A 99 -14.49 8.94 -12.21
CA ALA A 99 -14.66 9.64 -10.95
C ALA A 99 -13.79 8.98 -9.86
N LEU A 100 -12.51 9.35 -9.82
CA LEU A 100 -11.53 8.89 -8.83
C LEU A 100 -11.10 10.04 -7.94
N SER A 101 -11.20 9.84 -6.62
CA SER A 101 -10.71 10.79 -5.61
C SER A 101 -9.18 10.76 -5.53
N ALA A 102 -8.60 9.60 -5.83
CA ALA A 102 -7.16 9.38 -5.83
C ALA A 102 -6.78 8.31 -6.85
N LEU A 103 -5.67 8.53 -7.56
CA LEU A 103 -5.00 7.52 -8.37
C LEU A 103 -3.49 7.74 -8.31
N TYR A 104 -2.80 6.89 -7.55
CA TYR A 104 -1.37 7.01 -7.30
C TYR A 104 -0.65 5.76 -7.77
N LEU A 105 0.44 5.93 -8.49
CA LEU A 105 1.36 4.86 -8.84
C LEU A 105 2.69 5.16 -8.14
N ASP A 106 3.08 4.33 -7.18
CA ASP A 106 4.28 4.55 -6.38
C ASP A 106 5.05 3.24 -6.15
N ASP A 107 6.34 3.37 -5.88
CA ASP A 107 7.19 2.24 -5.50
C ASP A 107 6.85 1.81 -4.07
N VAL A 108 6.91 0.49 -3.81
CA VAL A 108 6.81 -0.02 -2.45
C VAL A 108 8.13 0.21 -1.70
N ARG A 109 8.02 0.72 -0.47
CA ARG A 109 9.11 0.86 0.50
C ARG A 109 9.11 -0.34 1.44
N TYR A 110 10.31 -0.85 1.71
CA TYR A 110 10.50 -2.13 2.39
C TYR A 110 11.15 -1.91 3.76
N GLY A 111 10.36 -2.09 4.81
CA GLY A 111 10.75 -1.79 6.18
C GLY A 111 10.75 -0.29 6.51
N ALA A 112 11.23 0.04 7.71
CA ALA A 112 11.36 1.42 8.18
C ALA A 112 12.69 2.05 7.72
N ASP A 113 12.93 2.00 6.41
CA ASP A 113 14.13 2.52 5.77
C ASP A 113 14.12 4.07 5.65
N ASP A 114 15.24 4.63 5.22
CA ASP A 114 15.38 6.07 4.99
C ASP A 114 14.43 6.58 3.91
N GLY A 115 14.01 5.72 2.97
CA GLY A 115 13.07 6.05 1.92
C GLY A 115 11.66 6.29 2.45
N LEU A 116 11.17 5.41 3.34
CA LEU A 116 9.88 5.60 4.01
C LEU A 116 9.91 6.83 4.92
N ARG A 117 11.02 7.06 5.65
CA ARG A 117 11.20 8.24 6.49
C ARG A 117 11.19 9.54 5.68
N ALA A 118 11.91 9.58 4.56
CA ALA A 118 11.91 10.72 3.66
C ALA A 118 10.50 10.98 3.10
N ARG A 119 9.79 9.91 2.71
CA ARG A 119 8.43 10.02 2.19
C ARG A 119 7.43 10.52 3.25
N LEU A 120 7.55 10.08 4.50
CA LEU A 120 6.76 10.60 5.61
C LEU A 120 7.03 12.10 5.85
N ALA A 121 8.29 12.54 5.71
CA ALA A 121 8.66 13.94 5.85
C ALA A 121 8.05 14.85 4.76
N GLU A 122 7.71 14.30 3.59
CA GLU A 122 6.99 15.01 2.53
C GLU A 122 5.49 15.17 2.80
N ALA A 123 4.97 14.52 3.83
CA ALA A 123 3.56 14.55 4.22
C ALA A 123 3.41 15.04 5.67
N PRO A 124 3.85 16.28 6.00
CA PRO A 124 3.90 16.76 7.38
C PRO A 124 2.54 16.65 8.07
N GLY A 125 1.47 17.06 7.38
CA GLY A 125 0.07 17.05 7.85
C GLY A 125 -0.45 15.72 8.41
N LEU A 126 0.21 14.60 8.10
CA LEU A 126 -0.13 13.29 8.65
C LEU A 126 0.08 13.20 10.15
N VAL A 127 1.16 13.82 10.65
CA VAL A 127 1.47 13.80 12.08
C VAL A 127 0.42 14.64 12.82
N GLU A 128 0.09 15.83 12.32
CA GLU A 128 -0.96 16.65 12.91
C GLU A 128 -2.32 15.94 12.88
N MET A 129 -2.68 15.31 11.75
CA MET A 129 -3.91 14.52 11.64
C MET A 129 -3.95 13.37 12.65
N PHE A 130 -2.83 12.67 12.87
CA PHE A 130 -2.73 11.59 13.86
C PHE A 130 -2.87 12.11 15.30
N LEU A 131 -2.23 13.24 15.62
CA LEU A 131 -2.32 13.86 16.94
C LEU A 131 -3.75 14.36 17.22
N GLU A 132 -4.37 15.02 16.24
CA GLU A 132 -5.78 15.42 16.30
C GLU A 132 -6.71 14.21 16.48
N PHE A 133 -6.40 13.09 15.81
CA PHE A 133 -7.11 11.83 16.00
C PHE A 133 -7.06 11.34 17.44
N ILE A 134 -5.86 11.22 18.02
CA ILE A 134 -5.70 10.79 19.40
C ILE A 134 -6.44 11.73 20.35
N GLU A 135 -6.28 13.05 20.17
CA GLU A 135 -6.91 14.05 21.02
C GLU A 135 -8.45 13.93 20.99
N ASN A 136 -9.02 13.74 19.80
CA ASN A 136 -10.46 13.57 19.64
C ASN A 136 -10.97 12.26 20.24
N VAL A 137 -10.24 11.14 20.08
CA VAL A 137 -10.59 9.87 20.73
C VAL A 137 -10.59 10.02 22.25
N ILE A 138 -9.56 10.66 22.82
CA ILE A 138 -9.45 10.90 24.27
C ILE A 138 -10.64 11.72 24.79
N HIS A 139 -11.11 12.70 24.02
CA HIS A 139 -12.22 13.57 24.41
C HIS A 139 -13.60 13.11 23.90
N GLY A 140 -13.71 11.95 23.26
CA GLY A 140 -14.97 11.45 22.69
C GLY A 140 -15.55 12.34 21.59
N ARG A 141 -14.70 13.06 20.84
CA ARG A 141 -15.09 13.90 19.71
C ARG A 141 -14.99 13.11 18.40
N GLU A 142 -15.87 13.39 17.45
CA GLU A 142 -15.76 12.84 16.10
C GLU A 142 -14.70 13.60 15.29
N LEU A 143 -13.94 12.89 14.44
CA LEU A 143 -13.10 13.54 13.44
C LEU A 143 -13.91 13.92 12.21
N ASP A 144 -13.76 15.18 11.79
CA ASP A 144 -14.19 15.59 10.46
C ASP A 144 -13.06 15.40 9.43
N PHE A 145 -12.95 14.17 8.95
CA PHE A 145 -12.00 13.80 7.90
C PHE A 145 -12.22 14.53 6.56
N ARG A 146 -13.34 15.24 6.36
CA ARG A 146 -13.58 16.02 5.13
C ARG A 146 -12.60 17.17 5.01
N THR A 147 -12.18 17.73 6.14
CA THR A 147 -11.18 18.81 6.20
C THR A 147 -9.74 18.32 6.04
N ARG A 148 -9.52 17.01 6.22
CA ARG A 148 -8.22 16.32 6.14
C ARG A 148 -8.13 15.35 4.96
N GLY A 149 -8.91 15.60 3.90
CA GLY A 149 -9.03 14.65 2.79
C GLY A 149 -7.71 14.37 2.08
N GLN A 150 -6.83 15.38 1.97
CA GLN A 150 -5.52 15.21 1.33
C GLN A 150 -4.58 14.38 2.19
N GLU A 151 -4.51 14.66 3.50
CA GLU A 151 -3.72 13.91 4.46
C GLU A 151 -4.20 12.46 4.55
N MET A 152 -5.51 12.24 4.53
CA MET A 152 -6.10 10.90 4.46
C MET A 152 -5.63 10.13 3.22
N ILE A 153 -5.68 10.76 2.04
CA ILE A 153 -5.20 10.14 0.80
C ILE A 153 -3.71 9.82 0.89
N GLN A 154 -2.90 10.75 1.41
CA GLN A 154 -1.47 10.52 1.62
C GLN A 154 -1.21 9.35 2.56
N PHE A 155 -1.95 9.26 3.68
CA PHE A 155 -1.85 8.16 4.62
C PHE A 155 -2.12 6.82 3.94
N ILE A 156 -3.22 6.73 3.19
CA ILE A 156 -3.59 5.51 2.45
C ILE A 156 -2.47 5.13 1.48
N VAL A 157 -1.95 6.08 0.70
CA VAL A 157 -0.89 5.81 -0.27
C VAL A 157 0.38 5.30 0.42
N LEU A 158 0.80 5.93 1.53
CA LEU A 158 1.99 5.50 2.26
C LEU A 158 1.80 4.13 2.91
N ALA A 159 0.67 3.89 3.57
CA ALA A 159 0.36 2.60 4.16
C ALA A 159 0.26 1.51 3.09
N ALA A 160 -0.41 1.82 1.97
CA ALA A 160 -0.53 0.94 0.83
C ALA A 160 0.80 0.68 0.13
N CYS A 161 1.79 1.56 0.24
CA CYS A 161 3.10 1.39 -0.37
C CYS A 161 4.20 1.03 0.65
N ALA A 162 3.82 0.63 1.86
CA ALA A 162 4.75 0.04 2.83
C ALA A 162 4.62 -1.49 2.82
N LYS A 163 5.75 -2.20 2.87
CA LYS A 163 5.81 -3.65 2.98
C LYS A 163 6.95 -4.08 3.91
N HIS A 164 6.85 -5.28 4.45
CA HIS A 164 7.91 -5.85 5.30
C HIS A 164 9.18 -6.12 4.47
N ALA A 165 10.36 -5.96 5.09
CA ALA A 165 11.65 -6.05 4.42
C ALA A 165 11.92 -7.42 3.74
N ASP A 166 11.38 -8.50 4.31
CA ASP A 166 11.51 -9.86 3.76
C ASP A 166 10.92 -10.06 2.36
N PHE A 167 10.14 -9.09 1.87
CA PHE A 167 9.51 -9.12 0.55
C PHE A 167 10.22 -8.25 -0.49
N VAL A 168 11.41 -7.72 -0.18
CA VAL A 168 12.17 -6.82 -1.07
C VAL A 168 12.42 -7.39 -2.47
N ASP A 169 12.50 -8.72 -2.59
CA ASP A 169 12.73 -9.42 -3.85
C ASP A 169 11.59 -9.23 -4.88
N GLU A 170 10.39 -8.91 -4.44
CA GLU A 170 9.23 -8.69 -5.33
C GLU A 170 9.31 -7.35 -6.08
N ARG A 171 10.05 -6.38 -5.52
CA ARG A 171 10.26 -5.04 -6.09
C ARG A 171 8.97 -4.41 -6.61
N GLU A 172 7.98 -4.35 -5.74
CA GLU A 172 6.62 -3.98 -6.09
C GLU A 172 6.51 -2.48 -6.43
N ILE A 173 5.66 -2.20 -7.41
CA ILE A 173 5.08 -0.89 -7.68
C ILE A 173 3.57 -1.06 -7.48
N ARG A 174 2.92 -0.17 -6.75
CA ARG A 174 1.48 -0.28 -6.47
C ARG A 174 0.73 0.88 -7.10
N LEU A 175 -0.36 0.54 -7.79
CA LEU A 175 -1.39 1.49 -8.17
C LEU A 175 -2.47 1.50 -7.09
N VAL A 176 -2.59 2.62 -6.39
CA VAL A 176 -3.59 2.89 -5.37
C VAL A 176 -4.70 3.72 -6.00
N ALA A 177 -5.91 3.18 -6.09
CA ALA A 177 -7.06 3.85 -6.67
C ALA A 177 -8.18 3.97 -5.64
N THR A 178 -8.75 5.16 -5.50
CA THR A 178 -9.88 5.42 -4.62
C THR A 178 -11.00 6.05 -5.45
N PRO A 179 -12.13 5.34 -5.66
CA PRO A 179 -13.29 5.91 -6.34
C PRO A 179 -13.79 7.16 -5.62
N SER A 180 -14.35 8.10 -6.37
CA SER A 180 -15.15 9.17 -5.82
C SER A 180 -16.56 8.67 -5.54
N PHE A 181 -17.20 9.23 -4.50
CA PHE A 181 -18.58 8.93 -4.23
C PHE A 181 -19.51 9.39 -5.36
N PRO A 182 -20.55 8.61 -5.68
CA PRO A 182 -21.68 9.10 -6.45
C PRO A 182 -22.50 10.06 -5.56
N GLY A 183 -22.08 11.32 -5.57
CA GLY A 183 -22.76 12.46 -4.95
C GLY A 183 -22.36 13.79 -5.60
N HIS A 184 -21.26 13.77 -6.37
CA HIS A 184 -20.74 14.92 -7.11
C HIS A 184 -20.92 14.80 -8.64
N GLU A 185 -21.61 13.77 -9.13
CA GLU A 185 -21.96 13.60 -10.53
C GLU A 185 -23.31 14.26 -10.86
N LYS A 186 -23.38 15.58 -10.76
CA LYS A 186 -24.32 16.35 -11.60
C LYS A 186 -23.54 16.86 -12.81
N GLY A 187 -23.51 16.08 -13.89
CA GLY A 187 -23.34 16.65 -15.22
C GLY A 187 -22.18 16.18 -16.10
N ARG A 188 -21.43 15.12 -15.78
CA ARG A 188 -20.51 14.53 -16.76
C ARG A 188 -21.13 13.31 -17.43
N ASN A 189 -21.67 13.55 -18.60
CA ASN A 189 -22.06 12.50 -19.54
C ASN A 189 -20.76 11.86 -20.08
N PRO A 190 -20.48 10.57 -19.86
CA PRO A 190 -19.33 9.92 -20.50
C PRO A 190 -19.58 9.90 -22.01
N ARG A 191 -18.64 10.47 -22.76
CA ARG A 191 -18.59 10.40 -24.23
C ARG A 191 -17.74 9.22 -24.67
#